data_AF-A0A3R7D961-F1
#
_entry.id   AF-A0A3R7D961-F1
#
_cell.length_a   1.000
_cell.length_b   1.000
_cell.length_c   1.000
_cell.angle_alpha   90.00
_cell.angle_beta   90.00
_cell.angle_gamma   90.00
#
_symmetry.space_group_name_H-M   'P 1'
#
loop_
_entity.id
_entity.type
_entity.pdbx_description
1 polymer ?
#
loop_
_entity_poly.entity_id
_entity_poly.type
_entity_poly.pdbx_seq_one_letter_code
_entity_poly.pdbx_strand_id
1 'polypeptide(L)'
;MSRTFETIAEPATAEFVVQGSEFIGHARPVDSVDAAEAFVARIREEYADATHNVPAYRVRADADGELLREYSSDDGEPSGSAGKPALNVLEQRDLENCAVVVTRYFGGTELGVGGLVRAYSRAVKDAVDAAGVVEERPHERVSVTVEYDDSGTVRGILESEGYEFDADYAADVTFDVRVPLEEADALRDRLRSATSGRVDLGKADE
;
A
#
# COMPACT_ATOMS: atom_id res chain seq x y z
N MET A 1 10.73 -1.29 19.76
CA MET A 1 9.26 -1.32 19.89
C MET A 1 8.73 -0.87 18.55
N SER A 2 8.28 -1.80 17.73
CA SER A 2 7.63 -1.48 16.46
C SER A 2 6.35 -0.71 16.80
N ARG A 3 6.24 0.56 16.39
CA ARG A 3 5.01 1.33 16.61
C ARG A 3 4.00 0.87 15.58
N THR A 4 2.83 0.44 16.06
CA THR A 4 1.67 0.24 15.19
C THR A 4 1.32 1.53 14.46
N PHE A 5 0.73 1.40 13.27
CA PHE A 5 0.24 2.52 12.47
C PHE A 5 -1.19 2.22 12.00
N GLU A 6 -1.93 3.26 11.61
CA GLU A 6 -3.26 3.09 11.03
C GLU A 6 -3.16 2.97 9.50
N THR A 7 -3.89 2.03 8.92
CA THR A 7 -4.07 1.89 7.46
C THR A 7 -5.52 1.59 7.15
N ILE A 8 -5.85 1.43 5.87
CA ILE A 8 -7.18 1.01 5.42
C ILE A 8 -7.28 -0.51 5.28
N ALA A 9 -8.43 -1.08 5.63
CA ALA A 9 -8.57 -2.53 5.77
C ALA A 9 -8.61 -3.27 4.42
N GLU A 10 -9.35 -2.71 3.46
CA GLU A 10 -9.60 -3.34 2.18
C GLU A 10 -9.70 -2.31 1.05
N PRO A 11 -9.56 -2.72 -0.23
CA PRO A 11 -9.82 -1.82 -1.34
C PRO A 11 -11.28 -1.37 -1.33
N ALA A 12 -11.53 -0.07 -1.53
CA ALA A 12 -12.89 0.46 -1.57
C ALA A 12 -13.04 1.62 -2.56
N THR A 13 -14.29 1.89 -2.93
CA THR A 13 -14.67 3.00 -3.77
C THR A 13 -15.85 3.77 -3.18
N ALA A 14 -15.88 5.08 -3.41
CA ALA A 14 -17.02 5.92 -3.08
C ALA A 14 -17.17 7.04 -4.11
N GLU A 15 -18.40 7.35 -4.50
CA GLU A 15 -18.68 8.33 -5.55
C GLU A 15 -19.71 9.38 -5.12
N PHE A 16 -19.59 10.58 -5.68
CA PHE A 16 -20.62 11.60 -5.57
C PHE A 16 -20.56 12.60 -6.74
N VAL A 17 -21.67 13.31 -6.92
CA VAL A 17 -21.80 14.37 -7.94
C VAL A 17 -21.98 15.73 -7.26
N VAL A 18 -21.28 16.75 -7.76
CA VAL A 18 -21.41 18.15 -7.32
C VAL A 18 -21.30 19.08 -8.52
N GLN A 19 -22.30 19.94 -8.72
CA GLN A 19 -22.36 20.88 -9.85
C GLN A 19 -22.17 20.18 -11.21
N GLY A 20 -22.74 18.98 -11.36
CA GLY A 20 -22.63 18.15 -12.56
C GLY A 20 -21.30 17.40 -12.72
N SER A 21 -20.27 17.74 -11.94
CA SER A 21 -19.02 16.98 -11.92
C SER A 21 -19.14 15.77 -11.02
N GLU A 22 -18.73 14.62 -11.54
CA GLU A 22 -18.65 13.36 -10.81
C GLU A 22 -17.23 13.15 -10.28
N PHE A 23 -17.15 12.66 -9.05
CA PHE A 23 -15.92 12.30 -8.36
C PHE A 23 -16.05 10.88 -7.83
N ILE A 24 -15.09 10.03 -8.17
CA ILE A 24 -14.98 8.65 -7.72
C ILE A 24 -13.66 8.53 -6.98
N GLY A 25 -13.71 8.32 -5.66
CA GLY A 25 -12.55 8.04 -4.85
C GLY A 25 -12.29 6.53 -4.83
N HIS A 26 -11.09 6.13 -5.21
CA HIS A 26 -10.57 4.77 -5.11
C HIS A 26 -9.52 4.73 -4.01
N ALA A 27 -9.64 3.80 -3.06
CA ALA A 27 -8.69 3.61 -1.98
C ALA A 27 -8.20 2.16 -1.96
N ARG A 28 -6.92 1.95 -1.68
CA ARG A 28 -6.33 0.61 -1.59
C ARG A 28 -5.19 0.54 -0.57
N PRO A 29 -5.16 -0.49 0.31
CA PRO A 29 -3.98 -0.76 1.11
C PRO A 29 -2.82 -1.19 0.20
N VAL A 30 -1.64 -0.65 0.43
CA VAL A 30 -0.42 -0.92 -0.35
C VAL A 30 0.79 -0.96 0.58
N ASP A 31 1.67 -1.93 0.37
CA ASP A 31 2.81 -2.18 1.25
C ASP A 31 4.16 -1.73 0.66
N SER A 32 4.15 -1.20 -0.57
CA SER A 32 5.33 -0.63 -1.22
C SER A 32 4.96 0.52 -2.15
N VAL A 33 5.96 1.34 -2.45
CA VAL A 33 5.83 2.41 -3.44
C VAL A 33 5.42 1.85 -4.79
N ASP A 34 6.02 0.72 -5.20
CA ASP A 34 5.72 0.07 -6.47
C ASP A 34 4.27 -0.43 -6.52
N ALA A 35 3.74 -0.98 -5.42
CA ALA A 35 2.33 -1.34 -5.32
C ALA A 35 1.40 -0.11 -5.42
N ALA A 36 1.79 1.02 -4.85
CA ALA A 36 1.07 2.29 -4.99
C ALA A 36 1.09 2.80 -6.44
N GLU A 37 2.25 2.81 -7.08
CA GLU A 37 2.41 3.28 -8.46
C GLU A 37 1.69 2.35 -9.46
N ALA A 38 1.73 1.04 -9.25
CA ALA A 38 0.96 0.07 -10.02
C ALA A 38 -0.56 0.26 -9.85
N PHE A 39 -1.03 0.55 -8.62
CA PHE A 39 -2.43 0.89 -8.38
C PHE A 39 -2.83 2.17 -9.13
N VAL A 40 -2.02 3.23 -9.06
CA VAL A 40 -2.27 4.49 -9.79
C VAL A 40 -2.31 4.25 -11.30
N ALA A 41 -1.37 3.48 -11.84
CA ALA A 41 -1.34 3.14 -13.26
C ALA A 41 -2.60 2.39 -13.71
N ARG A 42 -3.04 1.41 -12.91
CA ARG A 42 -4.27 0.64 -13.19
C ARG A 42 -5.51 1.53 -13.23
N ILE A 43 -5.70 2.43 -12.26
CA ILE A 43 -6.87 3.33 -12.26
C ILE A 43 -6.82 4.29 -13.46
N ARG A 44 -5.64 4.79 -13.82
CA ARG A 44 -5.47 5.63 -15.01
C ARG A 44 -5.81 4.90 -16.31
N GLU A 45 -5.52 3.60 -16.40
CA GLU A 45 -5.88 2.78 -17.55
C GLU A 45 -7.39 2.48 -17.58
N GLU A 46 -7.97 2.11 -16.43
CA GLU A 46 -9.40 1.80 -16.29
C GLU A 46 -10.29 3.02 -16.59
N TYR A 47 -9.89 4.21 -16.11
CA TYR A 47 -10.61 5.47 -16.29
C TYR A 47 -9.84 6.42 -17.22
N ALA A 48 -9.33 5.89 -18.33
CA ALA A 48 -8.57 6.65 -19.32
C ALA A 48 -9.39 7.75 -20.02
N ASP A 49 -10.73 7.68 -19.95
CA ASP A 49 -11.64 8.69 -20.50
C ASP A 49 -12.04 9.78 -19.48
N ALA A 50 -11.59 9.66 -18.23
CA ALA A 50 -11.83 10.68 -17.21
C ALA A 50 -11.11 11.99 -17.52
N THR A 51 -11.62 13.08 -16.96
CA THR A 51 -10.98 14.39 -17.09
C THR A 51 -9.66 14.44 -16.34
N HIS A 52 -9.63 13.90 -15.12
CA HIS A 52 -8.44 13.81 -14.26
C HIS A 52 -8.49 12.53 -13.42
N ASN A 53 -7.33 11.93 -13.18
CA ASN A 53 -7.12 10.82 -12.26
C ASN A 53 -6.04 11.23 -11.25
N VAL A 54 -6.47 11.88 -10.17
CA VAL A 54 -5.62 12.58 -9.19
C VAL A 54 -5.11 11.58 -8.13
N PRO A 55 -3.80 11.24 -8.11
CA PRO A 55 -3.26 10.30 -7.14
C PRO A 55 -2.78 11.00 -5.85
N ALA A 56 -2.88 10.28 -4.73
CA ALA A 56 -2.13 10.56 -3.52
C ALA A 56 -1.82 9.26 -2.75
N TYR A 57 -0.67 9.17 -2.10
CA TYR A 57 -0.34 8.01 -1.26
C TYR A 57 0.63 8.36 -0.12
N ARG A 58 0.57 7.58 0.95
CA ARG A 58 1.53 7.57 2.07
C ARG A 58 1.99 6.13 2.27
N VAL A 59 3.25 5.82 2.00
CA VAL A 59 3.75 4.43 2.00
C VAL A 59 5.15 4.36 2.58
N ARG A 60 5.41 3.38 3.45
CA ARG A 60 6.76 3.12 3.98
C ARG A 60 7.66 2.66 2.83
N ALA A 61 8.82 3.30 2.68
CA ALA A 61 9.64 3.24 1.47
C ALA A 61 11.05 2.66 1.69
N ASP A 62 11.40 2.28 2.92
CA ASP A 62 12.65 1.60 3.24
C ASP A 62 12.39 0.26 3.95
N ALA A 63 13.41 -0.60 3.90
CA ALA A 63 13.33 -1.95 4.46
C ALA A 63 13.20 -1.97 5.99
N ASP A 64 13.71 -0.93 6.65
CA ASP A 64 13.58 -0.75 8.09
C ASP A 64 12.19 -0.17 8.46
N GLY A 65 11.40 0.20 7.46
CA GLY A 65 10.07 0.78 7.59
C GLY A 65 10.07 2.15 8.26
N GLU A 66 11.19 2.87 8.38
CA GLU A 66 11.25 4.16 9.06
C GLU A 66 10.88 5.34 8.16
N LEU A 67 11.14 5.24 6.85
CA LEU A 67 10.88 6.32 5.91
C LEU A 67 9.46 6.22 5.34
N LEU A 68 8.60 7.18 5.70
CA LEU A 68 7.29 7.34 5.07
C LEU A 68 7.41 8.23 3.82
N ARG A 69 7.20 7.66 2.63
CA ARG A 69 7.12 8.41 1.38
C ARG A 69 5.69 8.90 1.15
N GLU A 70 5.59 10.20 0.88
CA GLU A 70 4.33 10.88 0.60
C GLU A 70 4.37 11.42 -0.83
N TYR A 71 3.30 11.20 -1.58
CA TYR A 71 3.19 11.64 -2.97
C TYR A 71 1.78 12.16 -3.25
N SER A 72 1.71 13.18 -4.08
CA SER A 72 0.47 13.59 -4.74
C SER A 72 0.75 14.34 -6.03
N SER A 73 -0.24 14.37 -6.92
CA SER A 73 -0.22 15.16 -8.16
C SER A 73 -1.59 15.76 -8.39
N ASP A 74 -1.66 16.99 -8.92
CA ASP A 74 -2.93 17.60 -9.33
C ASP A 74 -3.44 17.04 -10.67
N ASP A 75 -2.67 16.23 -11.39
CA ASP A 75 -3.07 15.55 -12.65
C ASP A 75 -3.71 16.48 -13.70
N GLY A 76 -3.25 17.72 -13.79
CA GLY A 76 -3.76 18.73 -14.73
C GLY A 76 -4.88 19.62 -14.17
N GLU A 77 -5.34 19.37 -12.94
CA GLU A 77 -6.16 20.33 -12.20
C GLU A 77 -5.37 21.61 -11.86
N PRO A 78 -6.04 22.71 -11.52
CA PRO A 78 -5.37 23.90 -11.00
C PRO A 78 -4.45 23.56 -9.82
N SER A 79 -3.27 24.16 -9.81
CA SER A 79 -2.23 23.83 -8.83
C SER A 79 -2.70 23.98 -7.38
N GLY A 80 -2.46 22.94 -6.57
CA GLY A 80 -2.83 22.85 -5.17
C GLY A 80 -4.32 22.61 -4.91
N SER A 81 -5.12 22.34 -5.94
CA SER A 81 -6.57 22.19 -5.81
C SER A 81 -7.06 20.75 -5.69
N ALA A 82 -6.19 19.75 -5.94
CA ALA A 82 -6.59 18.35 -5.99
C ALA A 82 -5.66 17.41 -5.23
N GLY A 83 -4.41 17.25 -5.70
CA GLY A 83 -3.47 16.26 -5.15
C GLY A 83 -3.13 16.54 -3.69
N LYS A 84 -2.80 17.79 -3.36
CA LYS A 84 -2.51 18.18 -1.98
C LYS A 84 -3.72 18.04 -1.04
N PRO A 85 -4.93 18.51 -1.42
CA PRO A 85 -6.16 18.21 -0.67
C PRO A 85 -6.45 16.72 -0.45
N ALA A 86 -6.10 15.85 -1.41
CA ALA A 86 -6.22 14.40 -1.26
C ALA A 86 -5.22 13.85 -0.24
N LEU A 87 -3.93 14.20 -0.37
CA LEU A 87 -2.88 13.79 0.55
C LEU A 87 -3.13 14.25 2.00
N ASN A 88 -3.57 15.50 2.17
CA ASN A 88 -3.88 16.06 3.48
C ASN A 88 -4.92 15.23 4.27
N VAL A 89 -5.83 14.52 3.59
CA VAL A 89 -6.82 13.66 4.28
C VAL A 89 -6.13 12.44 4.88
N LEU A 90 -5.17 11.85 4.17
CA LEU A 90 -4.38 10.72 4.67
C LEU A 90 -3.50 11.19 5.84
N GLU A 91 -2.84 12.35 5.71
CA GLU A 91 -2.01 12.96 6.78
C GLU A 91 -2.83 13.25 8.05
N GLN A 92 -4.00 13.88 7.92
CA GLN A 92 -4.83 14.26 9.06
C GLN A 92 -5.42 13.07 9.82
N ARG A 93 -5.57 11.93 9.13
CA ARG A 93 -6.00 10.67 9.73
C ARG A 93 -4.83 9.77 10.14
N ASP A 94 -3.61 10.26 10.00
CA ASP A 94 -2.37 9.52 10.26
C ASP A 94 -2.31 8.15 9.57
N LEU A 95 -2.90 8.05 8.37
CA LEU A 95 -2.96 6.81 7.59
C LEU A 95 -1.67 6.59 6.81
N GLU A 96 -1.14 5.38 6.91
CA GLU A 96 0.05 4.95 6.18
C GLU A 96 -0.25 3.69 5.36
N ASN A 97 0.70 3.27 4.51
CA ASN A 97 0.59 2.10 3.65
C ASN A 97 -0.75 2.05 2.89
N CYS A 98 -1.13 3.19 2.33
CA CYS A 98 -2.35 3.33 1.56
C CYS A 98 -2.16 4.28 0.37
N ALA A 99 -2.87 3.98 -0.71
CA ALA A 99 -2.92 4.80 -1.90
C ALA A 99 -4.36 5.11 -2.26
N VAL A 100 -4.58 6.32 -2.76
CA VAL A 100 -5.86 6.79 -3.28
C VAL A 100 -5.71 7.40 -4.65
N VAL A 101 -6.72 7.22 -5.49
CA VAL A 101 -6.88 7.93 -6.76
C VAL A 101 -8.29 8.50 -6.79
N VAL A 102 -8.41 9.78 -7.09
CA VAL A 102 -9.72 10.40 -7.32
C VAL A 102 -9.88 10.64 -8.81
N THR A 103 -10.80 9.87 -9.40
CA THR A 103 -11.22 10.03 -10.79
C THR A 103 -12.31 11.08 -10.87
N ARG A 104 -12.15 12.05 -11.78
CA ARG A 104 -13.11 13.14 -11.99
C ARG A 104 -13.59 13.19 -13.43
N TYR A 105 -14.91 13.28 -13.60
CA TYR A 105 -15.54 13.66 -14.86
C TYR A 105 -16.07 15.11 -14.77
N PHE A 106 -15.65 15.97 -15.70
CA PHE A 106 -16.08 17.38 -15.73
C PHE A 106 -17.55 17.52 -16.17
N GLY A 107 -18.34 18.23 -15.36
CA GLY A 107 -19.78 18.39 -15.55
C GLY A 107 -20.25 19.62 -16.31
N GLY A 108 -19.35 20.41 -16.89
CA GLY A 108 -19.69 21.66 -17.58
C GLY A 108 -19.80 22.89 -16.68
N THR A 109 -19.71 22.75 -15.35
CA THR A 109 -19.70 23.88 -14.40
C THR A 109 -18.39 23.91 -13.60
N GLU A 110 -17.72 25.06 -13.60
CA GLU A 110 -16.49 25.24 -12.83
C GLU A 110 -16.77 25.33 -11.33
N LEU A 111 -16.08 24.52 -10.53
CA LEU A 111 -16.17 24.56 -9.06
C LEU A 111 -15.31 25.66 -8.43
N GLY A 112 -14.34 26.20 -9.18
CA GLY A 112 -13.25 27.03 -8.66
C GLY A 112 -12.33 26.27 -7.70
N VAL A 113 -11.16 26.85 -7.38
CA VAL A 113 -10.13 26.20 -6.56
C VAL A 113 -10.67 25.71 -5.21
N GLY A 114 -11.41 26.56 -4.49
CA GLY A 114 -11.97 26.19 -3.19
C GLY A 114 -13.05 25.09 -3.27
N GLY A 115 -13.77 25.00 -4.40
CA GLY A 115 -14.72 23.92 -4.63
C GLY A 115 -14.02 22.60 -4.94
N LEU A 116 -12.96 22.61 -5.74
CA LEU A 116 -12.12 21.45 -6.04
C LEU A 116 -11.46 20.91 -4.77
N VAL A 117 -10.86 21.77 -3.95
CA VAL A 117 -10.25 21.37 -2.67
C VAL A 117 -11.24 20.59 -1.81
N ARG A 118 -12.47 21.09 -1.67
CA ARG A 118 -13.51 20.40 -0.89
C ARG A 118 -13.96 19.08 -1.53
N ALA A 119 -14.07 19.04 -2.86
CA ALA A 119 -14.51 17.85 -3.57
C ALA A 119 -13.46 16.72 -3.48
N TYR A 120 -12.18 17.01 -3.75
CA TYR A 120 -11.10 16.03 -3.64
C TYR A 120 -10.91 15.52 -2.22
N SER A 121 -10.90 16.40 -1.21
CA SER A 121 -10.84 15.95 0.18
C SER A 121 -12.04 15.10 0.57
N ARG A 122 -13.25 15.42 0.08
CA ARG A 122 -14.44 14.59 0.32
C ARG A 122 -14.31 13.21 -0.34
N ALA A 123 -13.88 13.14 -1.60
CA ALA A 123 -13.76 11.88 -2.32
C ALA A 123 -12.81 10.90 -1.61
N VAL A 124 -11.66 11.39 -1.15
CA VAL A 124 -10.73 10.58 -0.35
C VAL A 124 -11.34 10.17 0.97
N LYS A 125 -11.98 11.10 1.68
CA LYS A 125 -12.65 10.79 2.96
C LYS A 125 -13.69 9.69 2.79
N ASP A 126 -14.58 9.81 1.81
CA ASP A 126 -15.68 8.88 1.61
C ASP A 126 -15.13 7.49 1.20
N ALA A 127 -14.07 7.43 0.40
CA ALA A 127 -13.41 6.18 0.01
C ALA A 127 -12.67 5.50 1.18
N VAL A 128 -11.98 6.28 2.03
CA VAL A 128 -11.32 5.79 3.25
C VAL A 128 -12.35 5.29 4.27
N ASP A 129 -13.46 6.02 4.45
CA ASP A 129 -14.55 5.59 5.33
C ASP A 129 -15.17 4.27 4.85
N ALA A 130 -15.29 4.08 3.54
CA ALA A 130 -15.76 2.83 2.94
C ALA A 130 -14.76 1.67 3.07
N ALA A 131 -13.46 1.96 3.01
CA ALA A 131 -12.38 0.97 3.15
C ALA A 131 -12.23 0.44 4.59
N GLY A 132 -12.75 1.19 5.57
CA GLY A 132 -12.49 0.94 6.99
C GLY A 132 -11.04 1.22 7.38
N VAL A 133 -10.81 1.57 8.65
CA VAL A 133 -9.46 1.83 9.19
C VAL A 133 -9.12 0.74 10.20
N VAL A 134 -7.89 0.22 10.11
CA VAL A 134 -7.35 -0.83 10.99
C VAL A 134 -5.98 -0.42 11.51
N GLU A 135 -5.65 -0.91 12.71
CA GLU A 135 -4.30 -0.82 13.24
C GLU A 135 -3.46 -1.98 12.68
N GLU A 136 -2.28 -1.66 12.15
CA GLU A 136 -1.34 -2.61 11.59
C GLU A 136 0.04 -2.50 12.26
N ARG A 137 0.75 -3.63 12.33
CA ARG A 137 2.16 -3.68 12.74
C ARG A 137 3.05 -3.59 11.49
N PRO A 138 4.17 -2.87 11.54
CA PRO A 138 5.18 -2.94 10.49
C PRO A 138 5.67 -4.36 10.24
N HIS A 139 5.67 -4.77 8.97
CA HIS A 139 6.22 -6.03 8.49
C HIS A 139 7.37 -5.76 7.51
N GLU A 140 8.32 -6.68 7.44
CA GLU A 140 9.27 -6.77 6.33
C GLU A 140 9.05 -8.06 5.54
N ARG A 141 9.56 -8.09 4.31
CA ARG A 141 9.63 -9.30 3.50
C ARG A 141 11.02 -9.91 3.59
N VAL A 142 11.09 -11.15 4.03
CA VAL A 142 12.33 -11.93 4.13
C VAL A 142 12.29 -13.02 3.06
N SER A 143 13.28 -13.01 2.17
CA SER A 143 13.45 -14.11 1.22
C SER A 143 14.28 -15.21 1.87
N VAL A 144 13.75 -16.42 1.87
CA VAL A 144 14.34 -17.59 2.51
C VAL A 144 14.59 -18.63 1.45
N THR A 145 15.83 -18.80 1.03
CA THR A 145 16.22 -19.78 0.00
C THR A 145 16.93 -20.96 0.63
N VAL A 146 16.46 -22.17 0.31
CA VAL A 146 17.01 -23.44 0.81
C VAL A 146 16.99 -24.53 -0.26
N GLU A 147 17.92 -25.47 -0.16
CA GLU A 147 17.82 -26.73 -0.90
C GLU A 147 16.58 -27.53 -0.46
N TYR A 148 16.13 -28.44 -1.32
CA TYR A 148 14.94 -29.27 -1.09
C TYR A 148 14.97 -30.04 0.24
N ASP A 149 16.14 -30.50 0.69
CA ASP A 149 16.32 -31.25 1.94
C ASP A 149 15.89 -30.44 3.18
N ASP A 150 16.03 -29.11 3.15
CA ASP A 150 15.66 -28.22 4.26
C ASP A 150 14.29 -27.55 4.05
N SER A 151 13.73 -27.59 2.84
CA SER A 151 12.46 -26.93 2.47
C SER A 151 11.27 -27.30 3.36
N GLY A 152 11.12 -28.58 3.71
CA GLY A 152 10.04 -29.05 4.58
C GLY A 152 10.16 -28.53 6.02
N THR A 153 11.40 -28.40 6.51
CA THR A 153 11.68 -27.84 7.84
C THR A 153 11.36 -26.35 7.89
N VAL A 154 11.81 -25.60 6.87
CA VAL A 154 11.53 -24.17 6.75
C VAL A 154 10.02 -23.92 6.68
N ARG A 155 9.32 -24.58 5.75
CA ARG A 155 7.85 -24.47 5.64
C ARG A 155 7.15 -24.77 6.97
N GLY A 156 7.54 -25.85 7.65
CA GLY A 156 6.95 -26.21 8.94
C GLY A 156 7.14 -25.15 10.02
N ILE A 157 8.28 -24.45 10.04
CA ILE A 157 8.51 -23.32 10.95
C ILE A 157 7.58 -22.16 10.59
N LEU A 158 7.53 -21.75 9.32
CA LEU A 158 6.70 -20.64 8.86
C LEU A 158 5.21 -20.87 9.17
N GLU A 159 4.71 -22.06 8.87
CA GLU A 159 3.33 -22.45 9.16
C GLU A 159 3.05 -22.51 10.67
N SER A 160 4.00 -22.98 11.49
CA SER A 160 3.82 -23.08 12.94
C SER A 160 3.71 -21.74 13.66
N GLU A 161 4.37 -20.71 13.12
CA GLU A 161 4.35 -19.35 13.65
C GLU A 161 3.23 -18.50 13.00
N GLY A 162 2.60 -19.00 11.94
CA GLY A 162 1.48 -18.34 11.27
C GLY A 162 1.88 -17.21 10.32
N TYR A 163 3.12 -17.22 9.81
CA TYR A 163 3.55 -16.22 8.83
C TYR A 163 2.90 -16.46 7.47
N GLU A 164 2.55 -15.37 6.78
CA GLU A 164 2.12 -15.40 5.39
C GLU A 164 3.36 -15.52 4.49
N PHE A 165 3.33 -16.42 3.51
CA PHE A 165 4.43 -16.58 2.56
C PHE A 165 3.98 -17.12 1.20
N ASP A 166 4.70 -16.72 0.16
CA ASP A 166 4.69 -17.37 -1.16
C ASP A 166 5.88 -18.31 -1.27
N ALA A 167 5.77 -19.35 -2.11
CA ALA A 167 6.85 -20.32 -2.30
C ALA A 167 7.07 -20.61 -3.79
N ASP A 168 8.31 -20.41 -4.25
CA ASP A 168 8.76 -20.79 -5.59
C ASP A 168 9.66 -22.03 -5.52
N TYR A 169 9.38 -23.02 -6.36
CA TYR A 169 10.10 -24.29 -6.40
C TYR A 169 10.85 -24.39 -7.73
N ALA A 170 12.11 -24.00 -7.71
CA ALA A 170 13.01 -24.01 -8.86
C ALA A 170 14.18 -24.97 -8.62
N ALA A 171 15.40 -24.52 -8.88
CA ALA A 171 16.62 -25.28 -8.55
C ALA A 171 16.77 -25.43 -7.02
N ASP A 172 16.51 -24.35 -6.31
CA ASP A 172 16.31 -24.29 -4.86
C ASP A 172 14.86 -23.88 -4.57
N VAL A 173 14.45 -23.98 -3.31
CA VAL A 173 13.12 -23.54 -2.85
C VAL A 173 13.27 -22.17 -2.19
N THR A 174 12.56 -21.18 -2.71
CA THR A 174 12.51 -19.83 -2.14
C THR A 174 11.16 -19.57 -1.51
N PHE A 175 11.17 -19.08 -0.27
CA PHE A 175 9.98 -18.60 0.43
C PHE A 175 10.07 -17.09 0.62
N ASP A 176 9.09 -16.34 0.14
CA ASP A 176 8.97 -14.91 0.38
C ASP A 176 7.99 -14.69 1.53
N VAL A 177 8.54 -14.37 2.70
CA VAL A 177 7.81 -14.38 3.96
C VAL A 177 7.53 -12.97 4.43
N ARG A 178 6.28 -12.68 4.76
CA ARG A 178 5.87 -11.43 5.42
C ARG A 178 5.93 -11.64 6.93
N VAL A 179 6.83 -10.91 7.61
CA VAL A 179 7.12 -11.07 9.04
C VAL A 179 7.06 -9.73 9.75
N PRO A 180 6.44 -9.62 10.94
CA PRO A 180 6.50 -8.41 11.75
C PRO A 180 7.96 -8.01 12.01
N LEU A 181 8.31 -6.72 11.89
CA LEU A 181 9.68 -6.24 12.09
C LEU A 181 10.28 -6.69 13.43
N GLU A 182 9.45 -6.78 14.47
CA GLU A 182 9.89 -7.20 15.81
C GLU A 182 10.20 -8.70 15.94
N GLU A 183 9.71 -9.52 15.00
CA GLU A 183 9.87 -10.98 14.98
C GLU A 183 10.90 -11.44 13.96
N ALA A 184 11.30 -10.57 13.03
CA ALA A 184 12.13 -10.94 11.89
C ALA A 184 13.51 -11.47 12.29
N ASP A 185 14.19 -10.84 13.26
CA ASP A 185 15.48 -11.35 13.76
C ASP A 185 15.33 -12.71 14.44
N ALA A 186 14.25 -12.91 15.20
CA ALA A 186 13.96 -14.19 15.84
C ALA A 186 13.70 -15.30 14.80
N LEU A 187 12.97 -14.98 13.72
CA LEU A 187 12.76 -15.88 12.59
C LEU A 187 14.10 -16.24 11.92
N ARG A 188 14.93 -15.25 11.59
CA ARG A 188 16.25 -15.46 10.95
C ARG A 188 17.13 -16.40 11.77
N ASP A 189 17.21 -16.18 13.08
CA ASP A 189 18.01 -17.02 13.98
C ASP A 189 17.48 -18.45 14.07
N ARG A 190 16.16 -18.61 14.11
CA ARG A 190 15.51 -19.92 14.13
C ARG A 190 15.74 -20.70 12.84
N LEU A 191 15.62 -20.06 11.68
CA LEU A 191 15.86 -20.66 10.38
C LEU A 191 17.33 -21.10 10.23
N ARG A 192 18.28 -20.24 10.65
CA ARG A 192 19.71 -20.59 10.69
C ARG A 192 19.96 -21.79 11.58
N SER A 193 19.35 -21.83 12.77
CA SER A 193 19.51 -22.96 13.69
C SER A 193 18.96 -24.27 13.09
N ALA A 194 17.74 -24.24 12.54
CA ALA A 194 17.07 -25.42 12.01
C ALA A 194 17.78 -26.01 10.77
N THR A 195 18.39 -25.16 9.95
CA THR A 195 19.11 -25.56 8.72
C THR A 195 20.61 -25.73 8.94
N SER A 196 21.10 -25.64 10.18
CA SER A 196 22.55 -25.61 10.48
C SER A 196 23.32 -24.53 9.68
N GLY A 197 22.67 -23.41 9.38
CA GLY A 197 23.23 -22.28 8.64
C GLY A 197 23.24 -22.42 7.13
N ARG A 198 22.61 -23.46 6.56
CA ARG A 198 22.52 -23.65 5.09
C ARG A 198 21.49 -22.74 4.42
N VAL A 199 20.58 -22.14 5.19
CA VAL A 199 19.63 -21.16 4.67
C VAL A 199 20.33 -19.90 4.18
N ASP A 200 19.97 -19.47 2.98
CA ASP A 200 20.28 -18.13 2.48
C ASP A 200 19.11 -17.19 2.79
N LEU A 201 19.42 -16.06 3.43
CA LEU A 201 18.43 -15.09 3.90
C LEU A 201 18.68 -13.77 3.20
N GLY A 202 17.85 -13.47 2.22
CA GLY A 202 17.84 -12.23 1.47
C GLY A 202 16.72 -11.28 1.91
N LYS A 203 16.73 -10.08 1.33
CA LYS A 203 15.49 -9.31 1.19
C LYS A 203 14.72 -9.95 0.03
N ALA A 204 13.39 -10.03 0.11
CA ALA A 204 12.62 -10.36 -1.08
C ALA A 204 12.93 -9.31 -2.14
N ASP A 205 13.43 -9.75 -3.30
CA ASP A 205 13.55 -8.87 -4.47
C ASP A 205 12.13 -8.51 -4.94
N GLU A 206 11.94 -7.23 -5.26
CA GLU A 206 10.65 -6.60 -5.62
C GLU A 206 9.91 -7.25 -6.80
#